data_AF-A0A378ADN9-F1
#
_entry.id   AF-A0A378ADN9-F1
#
_cell.length_a   1.000
_cell.length_b   1.000
_cell.length_c   1.000
_cell.angle_alpha   90.00
_cell.angle_beta   90.00
_cell.angle_gamma   90.00
#
_symmetry.space_group_name_H-M   'P 1'
#
loop_
_entity.id
_entity.type
_entity.pdbx_description
1 polymer ?
#
loop_
_entity_poly.entity_id
_entity_poly.type
_entity_poly.pdbx_seq_one_letter_code
_entity_poly.pdbx_strand_id
1 'polypeptide(L)' 'MFSSTEDAESIFDYQPWLIQKAGQWQVVELESWRHHNQDIIIKLKGVDDRDAANLLTNCEIIVDSSQLPELEEVTTTGKT' A
#
# COMPACT_ATOMS: atom_id res chain seq x y z
N MET A 1 6.33 3.73 -7.01
CA MET A 1 5.75 2.66 -6.17
C MET A 1 4.88 1.81 -7.07
N PHE A 2 4.93 0.49 -6.92
CA PHE A 2 4.10 -0.44 -7.67
C PHE A 2 3.09 -1.04 -6.71
N SER A 3 1.80 -0.85 -6.98
CA SER A 3 0.74 -1.50 -6.23
C SER A 3 0.36 -2.83 -6.88
N SER A 4 0.05 -3.83 -6.07
CA SER A 4 -0.50 -5.12 -6.52
C SER A 4 -2.02 -5.20 -6.40
N THR A 5 -2.69 -4.10 -6.07
CA THR A 5 -4.16 -3.98 -6.08
C THR A 5 -4.70 -3.88 -7.51
N GLU A 6 -5.95 -4.28 -7.72
CA GLU A 6 -6.62 -4.24 -9.04
C GLU A 6 -6.66 -2.81 -9.60
N ASP A 7 -7.00 -1.85 -8.74
CA ASP A 7 -6.78 -0.41 -8.96
C ASP A 7 -5.60 0.06 -8.12
N ALA A 8 -4.56 0.62 -8.74
CA ALA A 8 -3.32 0.99 -8.07
C ALA A 8 -3.51 2.07 -6.98
N GLU A 9 -4.59 2.85 -7.06
CA GLU A 9 -4.92 3.91 -6.11
C GLU A 9 -5.63 3.38 -4.85
N SER A 10 -6.27 2.21 -4.92
CA SER A 10 -6.98 1.62 -3.78
C SER A 10 -6.06 1.28 -2.61
N ILE A 11 -4.75 1.13 -2.85
CA ILE A 11 -3.77 0.94 -1.77
C ILE A 11 -3.74 2.10 -0.77
N PHE A 12 -4.16 3.31 -1.19
CA PHE A 12 -4.18 4.51 -0.35
C PHE A 12 -5.32 4.52 0.66
N ASP A 13 -6.40 3.75 0.43
CA ASP A 13 -7.52 3.61 1.37
C ASP A 13 -7.18 2.75 2.58
N TYR A 14 -6.13 1.92 2.47
CA TYR A 14 -5.67 1.06 3.56
C TYR A 14 -4.55 1.75 4.34
N GLN A 15 -4.83 2.19 5.56
CA GLN A 15 -3.85 2.80 6.47
C GLN A 15 -4.03 2.27 7.90
N PRO A 16 -2.96 2.13 8.69
CA PRO A 16 -1.59 2.48 8.33
C PRO A 16 -0.90 1.37 7.52
N TRP A 17 0.16 1.72 6.79
CA TRP A 17 0.97 0.74 6.08
C TRP A 17 2.03 0.13 6.99
N LEU A 18 2.39 -1.11 6.70
CA LEU A 18 3.46 -1.84 7.37
C LEU A 18 4.56 -2.12 6.36
N ILE A 19 5.81 -1.92 6.77
CA ILE A 19 6.98 -2.31 5.99
C ILE A 19 7.88 -3.20 6.85
N GLN A 20 8.50 -4.19 6.23
CA GLN A 20 9.53 -4.98 6.88
C GLN A 20 10.91 -4.45 6.49
N LYS A 21 11.67 -3.99 7.49
CA LYS A 21 13.01 -3.47 7.31
C LYS A 21 13.96 -4.18 8.25
N ALA A 22 15.01 -4.81 7.72
CA ALA A 22 16.01 -5.54 8.50
C ALA A 22 15.40 -6.55 9.52
N GLY A 23 14.30 -7.21 9.15
CA GLY A 23 13.59 -8.15 10.02
C GLY A 23 12.70 -7.51 11.10
N GLN A 24 12.55 -6.19 11.10
CA GLN A 24 11.67 -5.45 12.00
C GLN A 24 10.49 -4.85 11.22
N TRP A 25 9.29 -4.98 11.79
CA TRP A 25 8.10 -4.33 11.27
C TRP A 25 8.06 -2.88 11.71
N GLN A 26 7.86 -1.98 10.75
CA GLN A 26 7.66 -0.56 11.02
C GLN A 26 6.34 -0.12 10.40
N VAL A 27 5.59 0.65 11.19
CA VAL A 27 4.39 1.33 10.72
C VAL A 27 4.83 2.59 9.98
N VAL A 28 4.31 2.80 8.79
CA VAL A 28 4.50 4.01 8.00
C VAL A 28 3.15 4.60 7.62
N GLU A 29 3.08 5.92 7.69
CA GLU A 29 1.88 6.67 7.32
C GLU A 29 2.13 7.42 6.01
N LEU A 30 1.14 7.39 5.14
CA LEU A 30 1.15 8.22 3.94
C LEU A 30 0.95 9.68 4.31
N GLU A 31 1.86 10.55 3.86
CA GLU A 31 1.70 12.01 3.98
C GLU A 31 1.00 12.59 2.76
N SER A 32 1.44 12.21 1.57
CA SER A 32 0.86 12.65 0.30
C SER A 32 1.28 11.72 -0.83
N TRP A 33 0.56 11.75 -1.94
CA TRP A 33 0.91 10.99 -3.14
C TRP A 33 0.50 11.76 -4.39
N ARG A 34 1.10 11.40 -5.53
CA ARG A 34 0.74 11.94 -6.84
C ARG A 34 1.07 10.98 -7.97
N HIS A 35 0.34 11.11 -9.06
CA HIS A 35 0.68 10.49 -10.34
C HIS A 35 1.87 11.19 -10.99
N HIS A 36 2.75 10.40 -11.60
CA HIS A 36 3.87 10.84 -12.40
C HIS A 36 4.00 9.96 -13.65
N ASN A 37 3.34 10.37 -14.74
CA ASN A 37 3.17 9.57 -15.95
C ASN A 37 2.41 8.27 -15.66
N GLN A 38 3.07 7.12 -15.78
CA GLN A 38 2.50 5.80 -15.49
C GLN A 38 2.89 5.31 -14.07
N ASP A 39 3.67 6.08 -13.34
CA ASP A 39 4.16 5.74 -12.00
C ASP A 39 3.42 6.52 -10.93
N ILE A 40 3.36 5.96 -9.72
CA ILE A 40 2.89 6.67 -8.53
C ILE A 40 4.07 7.00 -7.62
N ILE A 41 4.14 8.27 -7.20
CA ILE A 41 5.10 8.77 -6.22
C ILE A 41 4.36 9.01 -4.90
N ILE A 42 4.89 8.44 -3.83
CA ILE A 42 4.40 8.62 -2.46
C ILE A 42 5.41 9.41 -1.62
N LYS A 43 4.89 10.18 -0.68
CA LYS A 43 5.64 10.76 0.43
C LYS A 43 5.11 10.16 1.73
N LEU A 44 6.00 9.57 2.52
CA LEU A 44 5.69 9.01 3.82
C LEU A 44 6.02 10.04 4.91
N LYS A 45 5.22 10.09 5.97
CA LYS A 45 5.50 10.96 7.13
C LYS A 45 6.83 10.56 7.76
N GLY A 46 7.68 11.53 8.07
CA GLY A 46 8.99 11.31 8.70
C GLY A 46 10.09 10.80 7.76
N VAL A 47 9.83 10.73 6.44
CA VAL A 47 10.81 10.40 5.41
C VAL A 47 11.07 11.65 4.57
N ASP A 48 11.91 12.53 5.10
CA ASP A 48 12.11 13.88 4.51
C ASP A 48 13.39 14.00 3.65
N ASP A 49 14.29 13.03 3.75
CA ASP A 49 15.58 13.03 3.05
C ASP A 49 15.77 11.81 2.14
N ARG A 50 16.63 11.99 1.13
CA ARG A 50 16.97 10.93 0.17
C ARG A 50 17.51 9.68 0.85
N ASP A 51 18.31 9.82 1.90
CA ASP A 51 18.90 8.69 2.61
C ASP A 51 17.81 7.84 3.27
N ALA A 52 16.88 8.49 3.97
CA ALA A 52 15.72 7.84 4.58
C ALA A 52 14.84 7.13 3.54
N ALA A 53 14.58 7.77 2.39
CA ALA A 53 13.84 7.15 1.29
C ALA A 53 14.57 5.95 0.69
N ASN A 54 15.91 6.03 0.57
CA ASN A 54 16.72 4.96 0.00
C ASN A 54 16.65 3.68 0.85
N LEU A 55 16.51 3.82 2.17
CA LEU A 55 16.33 2.70 3.11
C LEU A 55 15.00 1.94 2.93
N LEU A 56 14.05 2.51 2.17
CA LEU A 56 12.75 1.92 1.87
C LEU A 56 12.70 1.31 0.46
N THR A 57 13.80 1.40 -0.28
CA THR A 57 13.88 0.85 -1.64
C THR A 57 13.81 -0.67 -1.58
N ASN A 58 12.95 -1.26 -2.41
CA ASN A 58 12.65 -2.70 -2.44
C ASN A 58 11.98 -3.25 -1.16
N CYS A 59 11.51 -2.40 -0.25
CA CYS A 59 10.65 -2.84 0.83
C CYS A 59 9.23 -3.08 0.30
N GLU A 60 8.61 -4.16 0.76
CA GLU A 60 7.20 -4.44 0.48
C GLU A 60 6.31 -3.64 1.42
N ILE A 61 5.25 -3.06 0.87
CA ILE A 61 4.18 -2.40 1.62
C ILE A 61 3.10 -3.43 1.89
N ILE A 62 2.74 -3.58 3.15
CA ILE A 62 1.80 -4.59 3.62
C ILE A 62 0.67 -3.88 4.36
N VAL A 63 -0.54 -4.33 4.08
CA VAL A 63 -1.77 -3.87 4.73
C VAL A 63 -2.32 -5.01 5.57
N ASP A 64 -2.97 -4.67 6.67
CA ASP A 64 -3.60 -5.69 7.51
C ASP A 64 -4.81 -6.28 6.76
N SER A 65 -4.89 -7.61 6.71
CA SER A 65 -5.95 -8.29 5.95
C SER A 65 -7.35 -8.01 6.48
N SER A 66 -7.51 -7.62 7.75
CA SER A 66 -8.81 -7.22 8.31
C SER A 66 -9.28 -5.86 7.78
N GLN A 67 -8.43 -5.10 7.10
CA GLN A 67 -8.83 -3.86 6.41
C GLN A 67 -9.39 -4.11 5.01
N LEU A 68 -9.14 -5.29 4.45
CA LEU A 68 -9.69 -5.65 3.16
C LEU A 68 -11.22 -5.80 3.28
N PRO A 69 -11.98 -5.31 2.28
CA PRO A 69 -13.41 -5.56 2.26
C PRO A 69 -13.68 -7.06 2.32
N GLU A 70 -14.72 -7.45 3.04
CA GLU A 70 -15.16 -8.83 3.07
C GLU A 70 -15.45 -9.25 1.63
N LEU A 71 -14.87 -10.37 1.18
CA LEU A 71 -15.05 -10.85 -0.18
C LEU A 71 -16.55 -10.97 -0.43
N GLU A 72 -17.06 -10.19 -1.39
CA GLU A 72 -18.46 -10.24 -1.75
C GLU A 72 -18.75 -11.66 -2.24
N GLU A 73 -19.49 -12.44 -1.44
CA GLU A 73 -19.89 -13.79 -1.80
C GLU A 73 -20.66 -13.68 -3.11
N VAL A 74 -20.05 -14.11 -4.22
CA VAL A 74 -20.73 -14.24 -5.50
C VAL A 74 -21.80 -15.31 -5.33
N THR A 75 -22.98 -14.91 -4.83
CA THR A 75 -24.15 -15.77 -4.85
C THR A 75 -24.42 -16.05 -6.32
N THR A 76 -23.99 -17.21 -6.78
CA THR A 76 -24.32 -17.73 -8.11
C THR A 76 -25.80 -18.12 -8.05
N THR A 77 -26.65 -17.11 -8.17
CA THR A 77 -28.10 -17.29 -8.27
C THR A 77 -28.44 -17.52 -9.73
N GLY A 78 -28.71 -18.78 -10.07
CA GLY A 78 -29.34 -19.21 -11.32
C GLY A 78 -28.61 -20.39 -11.96
N LYS A 79 -29.27 -21.49 -12.34
CA LYS A 79 -30.69 -21.66 -12.64
C LYS A 79 -30.95 -23.17 -12.81
N THR A 80 -31.93 -23.71 -12.09
CA THR A 80 -32.60 -24.98 -12.43
C THR A 80 -33.53 -24.78 -13.61
#